data_AF-A0A1E7KCC7-F1
#
_entry.id   AF-A0A1E7KCC7-F1
#
_cell.length_a   1.000
_cell.length_b   1.000
_cell.length_c   1.000
_cell.angle_alpha   90.00
_cell.angle_beta   90.00
_cell.angle_gamma   90.00
#
_symmetry.space_group_name_H-M   'P 1'
#
loop_
_entity.id
_entity.type
_entity.pdbx_description
1 polymer ?
#
loop_
_entity_poly.entity_id
_entity_poly.type
_entity_poly.pdbx_seq_one_letter_code
_entity_poly.pdbx_strand_id
1 'polypeptide(L)'
;MEGARDWVEDHLDRWQPVLPELNRHVEGAVTRMQYLADHLRRSGERALAECGLRREEHEVLHLVAGNGGRADLTGLAVELGTAPNALSELVDVLEQRDLVARTTTGGPSPEVVLTGEGRSVWLAAIETAAEEERRLFGVLDWHEQRLLAGLLRQIMLATGSDSESAGTSAQE
;
A
#
# COMPACT_ATOMS: atom_id res chain seq x y z
N MET A 1 18.24 -4.64 -23.03
CA MET A 1 18.61 -5.49 -21.88
C MET A 1 18.48 -6.96 -22.24
N GLU A 2 18.95 -7.40 -23.40
CA GLU A 2 18.98 -8.84 -23.72
C GLU A 2 20.22 -9.47 -23.09
N GLY A 3 20.01 -10.48 -22.24
CA GLY A 3 21.07 -11.23 -21.56
C GLY A 3 21.34 -10.83 -20.09
N ALA A 4 20.62 -9.85 -19.53
CA ALA A 4 20.72 -9.54 -18.10
C ALA A 4 19.96 -10.61 -17.30
N ARG A 5 20.71 -11.41 -16.54
CA ARG A 5 20.20 -12.49 -15.68
C ARG A 5 20.10 -12.00 -14.23
N ASP A 6 18.96 -12.20 -13.59
CA ASP A 6 18.77 -11.96 -12.16
C ASP A 6 18.82 -13.27 -11.35
N TRP A 7 18.78 -13.17 -10.03
CA TRP A 7 18.83 -14.32 -9.13
C TRP A 7 17.61 -15.26 -9.27
N VAL A 8 16.50 -14.77 -9.83
CA VAL A 8 15.29 -15.57 -10.04
C VAL A 8 15.52 -16.61 -11.13
N GLU A 9 16.36 -16.32 -12.13
CA GLU A 9 16.75 -17.34 -13.10
C GLU A 9 17.53 -18.50 -12.43
N ASP A 10 18.37 -18.21 -11.43
CA ASP A 10 19.07 -19.26 -10.66
C ASP A 10 18.10 -20.06 -9.77
N HIS A 11 17.07 -19.41 -9.22
CA HIS A 11 15.97 -20.08 -8.52
C HIS A 11 15.21 -21.03 -9.45
N LEU A 12 14.83 -20.56 -10.64
CA LEU A 12 14.14 -21.39 -11.63
C LEU A 12 14.99 -22.58 -12.08
N ASP A 13 16.26 -22.37 -12.39
CA ASP A 13 17.16 -23.43 -12.84
C ASP A 13 17.43 -24.47 -11.74
N ARG A 14 17.39 -24.07 -10.46
CA ARG A 14 17.44 -25.00 -9.32
C ARG A 14 16.19 -25.88 -9.22
N TRP A 15 15.00 -25.34 -9.45
CA TRP A 15 13.74 -26.05 -9.24
C TRP A 15 13.26 -26.85 -10.45
N GLN A 16 13.62 -26.45 -11.67
CA GLN A 16 13.15 -27.12 -12.89
C GLN A 16 13.45 -28.63 -12.96
N PRO A 17 14.64 -29.14 -12.55
CA PRO A 17 14.91 -30.57 -12.54
C PRO A 17 14.09 -31.34 -11.49
N VAL A 18 13.64 -30.65 -10.43
CA VAL A 18 12.86 -31.22 -9.32
C VAL A 18 11.37 -31.20 -9.63
N LEU A 19 10.89 -30.15 -10.30
CA LEU A 19 9.50 -29.93 -10.69
C LEU A 19 9.44 -29.71 -12.21
N PRO A 20 9.47 -30.78 -13.03
CA PRO A 20 9.50 -30.64 -14.49
C PRO A 20 8.29 -29.90 -15.07
N GLU A 21 7.14 -29.98 -14.39
CA GLU A 21 5.88 -29.33 -14.80
C GLU A 21 5.75 -27.86 -14.35
N LEU A 22 6.74 -27.34 -13.61
CA LEU A 22 6.76 -25.95 -13.17
C LEU A 22 6.72 -25.00 -14.38
N ASN A 23 5.70 -24.16 -14.43
CA ASN A 23 5.65 -23.08 -15.40
C ASN A 23 6.66 -21.98 -15.00
N ARG A 24 7.84 -21.98 -15.62
CA ARG A 24 8.93 -21.05 -15.30
C ARG A 24 8.53 -19.58 -15.40
N HIS A 25 7.63 -19.24 -16.31
CA HIS A 25 7.20 -17.85 -16.51
C HIS A 25 6.28 -17.37 -15.39
N VAL A 26 5.35 -18.23 -14.95
CA VAL A 26 4.47 -17.93 -13.81
C VAL A 26 5.28 -17.85 -12.52
N GLU A 27 6.10 -18.86 -12.23
CA GLU A 27 6.93 -18.88 -11.02
C GLU A 27 7.90 -17.70 -11.00
N GLY A 28 8.55 -17.42 -12.13
CA GLY A 28 9.46 -16.30 -12.27
C GLY A 28 8.78 -14.94 -12.10
N ALA A 29 7.55 -14.78 -12.55
CA ALA A 29 6.77 -13.55 -12.34
C ALA A 29 6.38 -13.40 -10.87
N VAL A 30 5.82 -14.46 -10.25
CA VAL A 30 5.40 -14.43 -8.84
C VAL A 30 6.57 -14.14 -7.91
N THR A 31 7.70 -14.80 -8.10
CA THR A 31 8.91 -14.59 -7.29
C THR A 31 9.42 -13.15 -7.39
N ARG A 32 9.46 -12.58 -8.60
CA ARG A 32 9.86 -11.17 -8.80
C ARG A 32 8.86 -10.20 -8.18
N MET A 33 7.55 -10.46 -8.30
CA MET A 33 6.52 -9.63 -7.69
C MET A 33 6.64 -9.62 -6.16
N GLN A 34 6.84 -10.78 -5.52
CA GLN A 34 7.03 -10.88 -4.08
C GLN A 34 8.27 -10.09 -3.63
N TYR A 35 9.40 -10.30 -4.31
CA TYR A 35 10.64 -9.58 -4.02
C TYR A 35 10.47 -8.06 -4.15
N LEU A 36 9.86 -7.60 -5.23
CA LEU A 36 9.63 -6.17 -5.48
C LEU A 36 8.65 -5.57 -4.47
N ALA A 37 7.57 -6.26 -4.13
CA ALA A 37 6.61 -5.82 -3.12
C ALA A 37 7.28 -5.64 -1.74
N ASP A 38 8.10 -6.62 -1.33
CA ASP A 38 8.84 -6.53 -0.06
C ASP A 38 9.93 -5.45 -0.07
N HIS A 39 10.56 -5.22 -1.21
CA HIS A 39 11.52 -4.13 -1.37
C HIS A 39 10.84 -2.76 -1.25
N LEU A 40 9.76 -2.53 -2.01
CA LEU A 40 9.00 -1.28 -1.98
C LEU A 40 8.41 -1.02 -0.59
N ARG A 41 7.85 -2.03 0.06
CA ARG A 41 7.33 -1.92 1.44
C ARG A 41 8.41 -1.44 2.41
N ARG A 42 9.59 -2.08 2.41
CA ARG A 42 10.70 -1.71 3.30
C ARG A 42 11.24 -0.30 2.98
N SER A 43 11.30 0.06 1.70
CA SER A 43 11.71 1.40 1.28
C SER A 43 10.72 2.45 1.76
N GLY A 44 9.42 2.19 1.63
CA GLY A 44 8.36 3.05 2.14
C GLY A 44 8.44 3.21 3.65
N GLU A 45 8.57 2.12 4.42
CA GLU A 45 8.73 2.16 5.88
C GLU A 45 9.93 3.02 6.29
N ARG A 46 11.06 2.93 5.57
CA ARG A 46 12.24 3.77 5.79
C ARG A 46 11.97 5.24 5.47
N ALA A 47 11.34 5.53 4.34
CA ALA A 47 11.00 6.90 3.93
C ALA A 47 10.07 7.60 4.94
N LEU A 48 9.09 6.86 5.49
CA LEU A 48 8.23 7.37 6.56
C LEU A 48 9.04 7.70 7.82
N ALA A 49 9.95 6.81 8.21
CA ALA A 49 10.81 7.02 9.38
C ALA A 49 11.74 8.24 9.21
N GLU A 50 12.25 8.49 7.99
CA GLU A 50 13.06 9.67 7.66
C GLU A 50 12.23 10.98 7.78
N CYS A 51 10.93 10.90 7.56
CA CYS A 51 9.98 12.01 7.80
C CYS A 51 9.48 12.08 9.26
N GLY A 52 10.01 11.24 10.16
CA GLY A 52 9.60 11.17 11.56
C GLY A 52 8.18 10.62 11.75
N LEU A 53 7.66 9.84 10.81
CA LEU A 53 6.37 9.17 10.90
C LEU A 53 6.53 7.67 11.13
N ARG A 54 5.71 7.13 12.04
CA ARG A 54 5.44 5.68 12.08
C ARG A 54 4.45 5.31 10.98
N ARG A 55 4.41 4.02 10.64
CA ARG A 55 3.50 3.52 9.60
C ARG A 55 2.03 3.79 9.93
N GLU A 56 1.63 3.53 11.16
CA GLU A 56 0.26 3.71 11.64
C GLU A 56 -0.13 5.20 11.65
N GLU A 57 0.81 6.08 12.02
CA GLU A 57 0.65 7.53 11.96
C GLU A 57 0.41 8.00 10.52
N HIS A 58 1.23 7.51 9.58
CA HIS A 58 1.04 7.79 8.16
C HIS A 58 -0.30 7.28 7.64
N GLU A 59 -0.73 6.06 8.00
CA GLU A 59 -2.02 5.50 7.56
C GLU A 59 -3.20 6.37 7.99
N VAL A 60 -3.19 6.89 9.23
CA VAL A 60 -4.22 7.86 9.69
C VAL A 60 -4.17 9.15 8.86
N LEU A 61 -2.99 9.76 8.69
CA LEU A 61 -2.86 10.99 7.91
C LEU A 61 -3.30 10.79 6.45
N HIS A 62 -2.99 9.63 5.87
CA HIS A 62 -3.32 9.25 4.51
C HIS A 62 -4.83 9.13 4.29
N LEU A 63 -5.54 8.45 5.19
CA LEU A 63 -7.00 8.35 5.11
C LEU A 63 -7.69 9.70 5.32
N VAL A 64 -7.25 10.47 6.33
CA VAL A 64 -7.81 11.82 6.57
C VAL A 64 -7.58 12.72 5.36
N ALA A 65 -6.39 12.70 4.76
CA ALA A 65 -6.08 13.45 3.54
C ALA A 65 -6.93 13.01 2.35
N GLY A 66 -7.09 11.69 2.14
CA GLY A 66 -7.93 11.11 1.10
C GLY A 66 -9.40 11.49 1.23
N ASN A 67 -9.90 11.65 2.46
CA ASN A 67 -11.25 12.11 2.77
C ASN A 67 -11.40 13.65 2.71
N GLY A 68 -10.54 14.34 1.96
CA GLY A 68 -10.58 15.80 1.80
C GLY A 68 -10.02 16.58 2.99
N GLY A 69 -9.26 15.93 3.87
CA GLY A 69 -8.63 16.52 5.04
C GLY A 69 -9.45 16.45 6.32
N ARG A 70 -10.56 15.70 6.33
CA ARG A 70 -11.43 15.48 7.49
C ARG A 70 -11.98 14.06 7.48
N ALA A 71 -12.07 13.42 8.63
CA ALA A 71 -12.74 12.13 8.76
C ALA A 71 -13.32 11.92 10.17
N ASP A 72 -14.42 11.19 10.26
CA ASP A 72 -14.99 10.77 11.54
C ASP A 72 -14.11 9.70 12.20
N LEU A 73 -13.90 9.80 13.52
CA LEU A 73 -13.03 8.89 14.25
C LEU A 73 -13.53 7.43 14.25
N THR A 74 -14.84 7.22 14.26
CA THR A 74 -15.44 5.88 14.20
C THR A 74 -15.26 5.28 12.81
N GLY A 75 -15.49 6.08 11.77
CA GLY A 75 -15.24 5.70 10.38
C GLY A 75 -13.78 5.31 10.15
N LEU A 76 -12.83 6.12 10.64
CA LEU A 76 -11.40 5.81 10.57
C LEU A 76 -11.05 4.49 11.26
N ALA A 77 -11.61 4.21 12.44
CA ALA A 77 -11.35 2.97 13.16
C ALA A 77 -11.79 1.73 12.35
N VAL A 78 -12.96 1.81 11.71
CA VAL A 78 -13.49 0.75 10.84
C VAL A 78 -12.60 0.54 9.62
N GLU A 79 -12.22 1.63 8.94
CA GLU A 79 -11.41 1.57 7.73
C GLU A 79 -9.99 1.03 7.99
N LEU A 80 -9.38 1.43 9.12
CA LEU A 80 -8.07 0.95 9.56
C LEU A 80 -8.12 -0.44 10.23
N GLY A 81 -9.31 -1.02 10.44
CA GLY A 81 -9.47 -2.27 11.20
C GLY A 81 -8.90 -2.19 12.62
N THR A 82 -8.85 -1.00 13.20
CA THR A 82 -8.17 -0.70 14.47
C THR A 82 -9.18 -0.47 15.58
N ALA A 83 -8.86 -0.90 16.80
CA ALA A 83 -9.73 -0.68 17.94
C ALA A 83 -9.88 0.83 18.25
N PRO A 84 -11.09 1.34 18.60
CA PRO A 84 -11.31 2.78 18.78
C PRO A 84 -10.42 3.45 19.84
N ASN A 85 -10.04 2.72 20.89
CA ASN A 85 -9.12 3.20 21.93
C ASN A 85 -7.70 3.36 21.39
N ALA A 86 -7.19 2.37 20.65
CA ALA A 86 -5.87 2.41 20.02
C ALA A 86 -5.78 3.55 18.99
N LEU A 87 -6.83 3.75 18.19
CA LEU A 87 -6.90 4.89 17.27
C LEU A 87 -6.92 6.22 18.04
N SER A 88 -7.65 6.31 19.14
CA SER A 88 -7.69 7.53 19.96
C SER A 88 -6.31 7.88 20.53
N GLU A 89 -5.57 6.90 21.07
CA GLU A 89 -4.20 7.11 21.54
C GLU A 89 -3.26 7.57 20.41
N LEU A 90 -3.42 7.00 19.21
CA LEU A 90 -2.65 7.40 18.04
C LEU A 90 -2.97 8.84 17.60
N VAL A 91 -4.25 9.22 17.60
CA VAL A 91 -4.68 10.59 17.29
C VAL A 91 -4.18 11.57 18.33
N ASP A 92 -4.14 11.20 19.62
CA ASP A 92 -3.58 12.05 20.67
C ASP A 92 -2.08 12.34 20.44
N VAL A 93 -1.31 11.36 19.97
CA VAL A 93 0.10 11.54 19.59
C VAL A 93 0.24 12.48 18.39
N LEU A 94 -0.62 12.34 17.38
CA LEU A 94 -0.62 13.20 16.20
C LEU A 94 -1.03 14.65 16.55
N GLU A 95 -2.00 14.82 17.44
CA GLU A 95 -2.48 16.12 17.91
C GLU A 95 -1.44 16.85 18.78
N GLN A 96 -0.73 16.11 19.66
CA GLN A 96 0.43 16.65 20.40
C GLN A 96 1.56 17.17 19.50
N ARG A 97 1.63 16.65 18.27
CA ARG A 97 2.61 17.05 17.24
C ARG A 97 2.05 18.08 16.26
N ASP A 98 0.84 18.61 16.50
CA ASP A 98 0.14 19.55 15.61
C ASP A 98 -0.07 19.02 14.19
N LEU A 99 -0.17 17.70 14.00
CA LEU A 99 -0.41 17.09 12.68
C LEU A 99 -1.91 16.93 12.39
N VAL A 100 -2.72 16.80 13.43
CA VAL A 100 -4.18 16.73 13.34
C VAL A 100 -4.80 17.54 14.48
N ALA A 101 -6.09 17.87 14.34
CA ALA A 101 -6.89 18.46 15.39
C ALA A 101 -8.24 17.76 15.47
N ARG A 102 -8.79 17.60 16.69
CA ARG A 102 -10.15 17.11 16.86
C ARG A 102 -11.17 18.24 16.81
N THR A 103 -12.32 17.99 16.18
CA THR A 103 -13.46 18.91 16.18
C THR A 103 -14.79 18.18 16.33
N THR A 104 -15.78 18.83 16.92
CA THR A 104 -17.15 18.31 17.04
C THR A 104 -18.15 19.14 16.22
N THR A 105 -17.66 19.99 15.32
CA THR A 105 -18.51 20.95 14.58
C THR A 105 -19.36 20.29 13.48
N GLY A 106 -19.02 19.06 13.06
CA GLY A 106 -19.64 18.37 11.93
C GLY A 106 -20.79 17.42 12.29
N GLY A 107 -21.01 17.11 13.57
CA GLY A 107 -22.01 16.12 13.96
C GLY A 107 -21.87 15.62 15.41
N PRO A 108 -22.57 14.52 15.76
CA PRO A 108 -22.57 13.97 17.12
C PRO A 108 -21.27 13.27 17.50
N SER A 109 -20.42 12.92 16.53
CA SER A 109 -19.16 12.21 16.73
C SER A 109 -17.95 13.15 16.52
N PRO A 110 -16.85 12.94 17.26
CA PRO A 110 -15.61 13.70 17.04
C PRO A 110 -15.01 13.39 15.66
N GLU A 111 -14.68 14.44 14.91
CA GLU A 111 -13.94 14.39 13.66
C GLU A 111 -12.47 14.71 13.89
N VAL A 112 -11.61 14.09 13.08
CA VAL A 112 -10.19 14.39 12.97
C VAL A 112 -9.97 15.22 11.71
N VAL A 113 -9.28 16.35 11.85
CA VAL A 113 -8.98 17.29 10.77
C VAL A 113 -7.47 17.40 10.60
N LEU A 114 -7.01 17.36 9.35
CA LEU A 114 -5.61 17.55 9.02
C LEU A 114 -5.23 19.03 9.19
N THR A 115 -4.18 19.32 9.96
CA THR A 115 -3.65 20.68 10.07
C THR A 115 -2.83 21.04 8.82
N GLY A 116 -2.38 22.31 8.74
CA GLY A 116 -1.44 22.73 7.71
C GLY A 116 -0.10 21.99 7.82
N GLU A 117 0.41 21.82 9.04
CA GLU A 117 1.65 21.10 9.32
C GLU A 117 1.51 19.61 9.00
N GLY A 118 0.42 18.98 9.44
CA GLY A 118 0.12 17.58 9.13
C GLY A 118 0.04 17.31 7.63
N ARG A 119 -0.56 18.22 6.87
CA ARG A 119 -0.57 18.14 5.40
C ARG A 119 0.84 18.24 4.81
N SER A 120 1.66 19.15 5.31
CA SER A 120 3.04 19.32 4.86
C SER A 120 3.88 18.06 5.10
N VAL A 121 3.82 17.53 6.32
CA VAL A 121 4.53 16.30 6.72
C VAL A 121 4.04 15.10 5.92
N TRP A 122 2.73 14.96 5.72
CA TRP A 122 2.14 13.89 4.91
C TRP A 122 2.59 13.96 3.44
N LEU A 123 2.59 15.14 2.83
CA LEU A 123 3.07 15.34 1.45
C LEU A 123 4.56 14.98 1.32
N ALA A 124 5.39 15.42 2.26
CA ALA A 124 6.81 15.10 2.27
C ALA A 124 7.05 13.58 2.40
N ALA A 125 6.27 12.90 3.25
CA ALA A 125 6.35 11.46 3.43
C ALA A 125 5.99 10.68 2.16
N ILE A 126 4.91 11.07 1.47
CA ILE A 126 4.53 10.46 0.17
C ILE A 126 5.60 10.71 -0.88
N GLU A 127 6.10 11.94 -0.99
CA GLU A 127 7.08 12.29 -2.01
C GLU A 127 8.38 11.50 -1.84
N THR A 128 8.85 11.38 -0.59
CA THR A 128 10.03 10.58 -0.22
C THR A 128 9.82 9.10 -0.52
N ALA A 129 8.65 8.54 -0.17
CA ALA A 129 8.33 7.15 -0.49
C ALA A 129 8.28 6.90 -2.00
N ALA A 130 7.77 7.87 -2.78
CA ALA A 130 7.66 7.77 -4.23
C ALA A 130 9.00 7.88 -4.97
N GLU A 131 10.08 8.34 -4.33
CA GLU A 131 11.41 8.43 -4.98
C GLU A 131 11.90 7.05 -5.43
N GLU A 132 11.77 6.03 -4.58
CA GLU A 132 12.21 4.67 -4.91
C GLU A 132 11.33 4.05 -5.99
N GLU A 133 10.01 4.30 -5.96
CA GLU A 133 9.10 3.88 -7.02
C GLU A 133 9.52 4.48 -8.36
N ARG A 134 9.76 5.80 -8.40
CA ARG A 134 10.22 6.48 -9.62
C ARG A 134 11.58 5.95 -10.08
N ARG A 135 12.49 5.66 -9.16
CA ARG A 135 13.82 5.10 -9.50
C ARG A 135 13.69 3.70 -10.12
N LEU A 136 12.89 2.83 -9.53
CA LEU A 136 12.73 1.44 -9.97
C LEU A 136 11.91 1.33 -11.25
N PHE A 137 10.78 2.03 -11.33
CA PHE A 137 9.91 1.99 -12.52
C PHE A 137 10.39 2.93 -13.63
N GLY A 138 11.31 3.85 -13.33
CA GLY A 138 11.96 4.72 -14.31
C GLY A 138 12.88 4.00 -15.29
N VAL A 139 13.17 2.70 -15.07
CA VAL A 139 13.85 1.85 -16.05
C VAL A 139 12.95 1.44 -17.21
N LEU A 140 11.62 1.57 -17.03
CA LEU A 140 10.60 1.26 -18.02
C LEU A 140 10.17 2.54 -18.73
N ASP A 141 9.96 2.47 -20.04
CA ASP A 141 9.33 3.55 -20.78
C ASP A 141 7.83 3.67 -20.48
N TRP A 142 7.18 4.72 -20.99
CA TRP A 142 5.76 4.96 -20.74
C TRP A 142 4.84 3.81 -21.22
N HIS A 143 5.19 3.15 -22.33
CA HIS A 143 4.40 2.05 -22.85
C HIS A 143 4.55 0.80 -21.97
N GLU A 144 5.76 0.50 -21.55
CA GLU A 144 6.09 -0.61 -20.65
C GLU A 144 5.44 -0.44 -19.27
N GLN A 145 5.47 0.77 -18.70
CA GLN A 145 4.79 1.07 -17.43
C GLN A 145 3.28 0.84 -17.53
N ARG A 146 2.66 1.32 -18.62
CA ARG A 146 1.23 1.13 -18.86
C ARG A 146 0.87 -0.33 -19.09
N LEU A 147 1.71 -1.09 -19.79
CA LEU A 147 1.54 -2.53 -20.00
C LEU A 147 1.60 -3.28 -18.67
N LEU A 148 2.64 -3.03 -17.86
CA LEU A 148 2.80 -3.67 -16.56
C LEU A 148 1.60 -3.39 -15.65
N ALA A 149 1.15 -2.13 -15.56
CA ALA A 149 -0.04 -1.77 -14.78
C ALA A 149 -1.30 -2.50 -15.28
N GLY A 150 -1.45 -2.67 -16.59
CA GLY A 150 -2.56 -3.43 -17.20
C GLY A 150 -2.52 -4.92 -16.85
N LEU A 151 -1.36 -5.55 -16.94
CA LEU A 151 -1.18 -6.98 -16.61
C LEU A 151 -1.43 -7.25 -15.13
N LEU A 152 -0.86 -6.43 -14.24
CA LEU A 152 -1.09 -6.55 -12.80
C LEU A 152 -2.57 -6.37 -12.45
N ARG A 153 -3.24 -5.38 -13.06
CA ARG A 153 -4.69 -5.19 -12.89
C ARG A 153 -5.48 -6.43 -13.32
N GLN A 154 -5.15 -7.02 -14.46
CA GLN A 154 -5.82 -8.24 -14.94
C GLN A 154 -5.67 -9.40 -13.95
N ILE A 155 -4.47 -9.59 -13.39
CA ILE A 155 -4.19 -10.60 -12.37
C ILE A 155 -4.98 -10.30 -11.08
N MET A 156 -5.01 -9.04 -10.63
CA MET A 156 -5.78 -8.64 -9.44
C MET A 156 -7.29 -8.86 -9.60
N LEU A 157 -7.86 -8.62 -10.77
CA LEU A 157 -9.30 -8.84 -11.00
C LEU A 157 -9.69 -10.33 -10.91
N ALA A 158 -8.75 -11.24 -11.18
CA ALA A 158 -8.99 -12.66 -11.00
C ALA A 158 -9.18 -13.05 -9.53
N THR A 159 -8.59 -12.32 -8.56
CA THR A 159 -8.75 -12.62 -7.12
C THR A 159 -10.14 -12.28 -6.59
N GLY A 160 -10.87 -11.38 -7.26
CA GLY A 160 -12.25 -10.99 -6.90
C GLY A 160 -13.33 -11.84 -7.57
N SER A 161 -13.00 -12.51 -8.68
CA SER A 161 -13.95 -13.29 -9.49
C SER A 161 -14.34 -14.63 -8.83
N ASP A 162 -13.53 -15.14 -7.90
CA ASP A 162 -13.82 -16.38 -7.16
C ASP A 162 -14.82 -16.16 -5.99
N SER A 163 -14.99 -14.92 -5.53
CA SER A 163 -15.88 -14.60 -4.39
C SER A 163 -17.36 -14.52 -4.76
N GLU A 164 -17.69 -14.29 -6.04
CA GLU A 164 -19.09 -14.21 -6.51
C GLU A 164 -19.67 -15.57 -6.96
N SER A 165 -18.82 -16.57 -7.24
CA SER A 165 -19.28 -17.90 -7.71
C SER A 165 -19.62 -18.89 -6.59
N ALA A 166 -19.22 -18.63 -5.34
CA ALA A 166 -19.54 -19.48 -4.19
C ALA A 166 -20.89 -19.15 -3.51
N GLY A 167 -21.56 -18.05 -3.90
CA GLY A 167 -22.78 -17.54 -3.25
C GLY A 167 -24.11 -17.96 -3.88
N THR A 168 -24.13 -18.64 -5.03
CA THR A 168 -25.37 -18.93 -5.79
C THR A 168 -25.82 -20.40 -5.75
N SER A 169 -25.09 -21.29 -5.06
CA SER A 169 -25.37 -22.74 -5.08
C SER A 169 -26.10 -23.29 -3.84
N ALA A 170 -26.73 -22.44 -3.03
CA ALA A 170 -27.45 -22.86 -1.82
C ALA A 170 -28.85 -22.22 -1.75
N GLN A 171 -29.69 -22.47 -2.75
CA GLN A 171 -31.13 -22.28 -2.68
C GLN A 171 -31.84 -23.08 -3.80
N GLU A 172 -31.85 -24.41 -3.69
CA GLU A 172 -32.90 -25.28 -4.23
C GLU A 172 -33.16 -26.44 -3.26
#